data_AF-A0AAU7U729-F1
#
_entry.id   AF-A0AAU7U729-F1
#
_cell.length_a   1.000
_cell.length_b   1.000
_cell.length_c   1.000
_cell.angle_alpha   90.00
_cell.angle_beta   90.00
_cell.angle_gamma   90.00
#
_symmetry.space_group_name_H-M   'P 1'
#
loop_
_entity.id
_entity.type
_entity.pdbx_description
1 polymer ?
#
loop_
_entity_poly.entity_id
_entity_poly.type
_entity_poly.pdbx_seq_one_letter_code
_entity_poly.pdbx_strand_id
1 'polypeptide(L)'
;MNRPPTDIVTLRVAHCRAEHAANGEQYHLAVLHYRICLEAAERREDCQAMRFFALRLSDCYRQMGLMDKARQFRDLADCDTGLIS
;
A
#
# COMPACT_ATOMS: atom_id res chain seq x y z
N MET A 1 10.11 8.21 19.91
CA MET A 1 8.93 9.02 19.54
C MET A 1 7.75 8.09 19.32
N ASN A 2 6.84 8.00 20.29
CA ASN A 2 5.60 7.23 20.15
C ASN A 2 4.66 8.00 19.21
N ARG A 3 4.67 7.67 17.92
CA ARG A 3 3.69 8.19 16.96
C ARG A 3 2.33 7.60 17.38
N PRO A 4 1.30 8.43 17.64
CA PRO A 4 0.01 7.91 18.09
C PRO A 4 -0.51 6.89 17.07
N PRO A 5 -1.18 5.82 17.53
CA PRO A 5 -1.74 4.81 16.63
C PRO A 5 -2.57 5.52 15.58
N THR A 6 -2.27 5.25 14.31
CA THR A 6 -2.98 5.88 13.20
C THR A 6 -4.44 5.52 13.32
N ASP A 7 -5.27 6.54 13.60
CA ASP A 7 -6.69 6.38 13.88
C ASP A 7 -7.39 5.63 12.74
N ILE A 8 -8.30 4.71 13.08
CA ILE A 8 -9.00 3.86 12.10
C ILE A 8 -9.74 4.69 11.05
N VAL A 9 -10.24 5.88 11.42
CA VAL A 9 -10.89 6.81 10.48
C VAL A 9 -9.88 7.36 9.50
N THR A 10 -8.68 7.74 9.96
CA THR A 10 -7.61 8.24 9.08
C THR A 10 -7.18 7.18 8.08
N LEU A 11 -7.08 5.92 8.51
CA LEU A 11 -6.76 4.80 7.63
C LEU A 11 -7.84 4.58 6.55
N ARG A 12 -9.12 4.59 6.94
CA ARG A 12 -10.25 4.42 6.01
C ARG A 12 -10.35 5.56 5.01
N VAL A 13 -10.14 6.80 5.47
CA VAL A 13 -10.12 7.98 4.59
C VAL A 13 -8.97 7.91 3.61
N ALA A 14 -7.76 7.52 4.06
CA ALA A 14 -6.61 7.32 3.18
C ALA A 14 -6.89 6.24 2.12
N HIS A 15 -7.46 5.10 2.53
CA HIS A 15 -7.84 4.03 1.59
C HIS A 15 -8.84 4.52 0.54
N CYS A 16 -9.93 5.17 0.98
CA CYS A 16 -10.96 5.70 0.09
C CYS A 16 -10.38 6.72 -0.92
N ARG A 17 -9.49 7.60 -0.47
CA ARG A 17 -8.77 8.54 -1.35
C ARG A 17 -7.84 7.83 -2.32
N ALA A 18 -7.15 6.79 -1.89
CA ALA A 18 -6.28 6.00 -2.75
C ALA A 18 -7.07 5.35 -3.90
N GLU A 19 -8.20 4.72 -3.56
CA GLU A 19 -9.08 4.08 -4.54
C GLU A 19 -9.66 5.09 -5.52
N HIS A 20 -10.13 6.24 -5.02
CA HIS A 20 -10.65 7.29 -5.87
C HIS A 20 -9.59 7.84 -6.83
N ALA A 21 -8.37 8.09 -6.34
CA ALA A 21 -7.26 8.55 -7.17
C ALA A 21 -6.83 7.50 -8.21
N ALA A 22 -6.80 6.21 -7.84
CA ALA A 22 -6.49 5.13 -8.77
C ALA A 22 -7.53 5.02 -9.89
N ASN A 23 -8.82 5.13 -9.54
CA ASN A 23 -9.92 5.12 -10.51
C ASN A 23 -9.91 6.36 -11.42
N GLY A 24 -9.42 7.49 -10.92
CA GLY A 24 -9.24 8.73 -11.70
C GLY A 24 -7.89 8.82 -12.42
N GLU A 25 -7.13 7.73 -12.53
CA GLU A 25 -5.80 7.66 -13.16
C GLU A 25 -4.74 8.60 -12.54
N GLN A 26 -5.01 9.14 -11.35
CA GLN A 26 -4.10 9.97 -10.56
C GLN A 26 -3.16 9.07 -9.75
N TYR A 27 -2.41 8.22 -10.45
CA TYR A 27 -1.62 7.15 -9.83
C TYR A 27 -0.57 7.65 -8.82
N HIS A 28 -0.03 8.85 -9.01
CA HIS A 28 0.89 9.48 -8.06
C HIS A 28 0.23 9.76 -6.70
N LEU A 29 -1.04 10.22 -6.73
CA LEU A 29 -1.83 10.48 -5.53
C LEU A 29 -2.31 9.16 -4.91
N ALA A 30 -2.67 8.18 -5.73
CA ALA A 30 -3.01 6.83 -5.26
C ALA A 30 -1.84 6.20 -4.51
N VAL A 31 -0.61 6.30 -5.05
CA VAL A 31 0.62 5.81 -4.38
C VAL A 31 0.84 6.50 -3.05
N LEU A 32 0.69 7.83 -2.98
CA LEU A 32 0.85 8.58 -1.72
C LEU A 32 -0.06 8.01 -0.63
N HIS A 33 -1.34 7.81 -0.96
CA HIS A 33 -2.33 7.31 0.00
C HIS A 33 -2.14 5.83 0.32
N TYR A 34 -1.85 4.97 -0.66
CA TYR A 34 -1.57 3.55 -0.41
C TYR A 34 -0.31 3.33 0.45
N ARG A 35 0.72 4.18 0.34
CA ARG A 35 1.90 4.10 1.23
C ARG A 35 1.56 4.42 2.68
N ILE A 36 0.64 5.36 2.93
CA ILE A 36 0.15 5.65 4.29
C ILE A 36 -0.58 4.42 4.86
N CYS A 37 -1.41 3.78 4.03
CA CYS A 37 -2.11 2.56 4.42
C CYS A 37 -1.15 1.38 4.68
N LEU A 38 -0.13 1.21 3.84
CA LEU A 38 0.91 0.20 4.03
C LEU A 38 1.69 0.42 5.33
N GLU A 39 2.15 1.63 5.61
CA GLU A 39 2.85 1.96 6.85
C GLU A 39 1.99 1.69 8.09
N ALA A 40 0.69 1.96 8.00
CA ALA A 40 -0.25 1.67 9.08
C ALA A 40 -0.49 0.16 9.25
N ALA A 41 -0.51 -0.61 8.17
CA ALA A 41 -0.61 -2.06 8.20
C ALA A 41 0.65 -2.70 8.80
N GLU A 42 1.85 -2.22 8.41
CA GLU A 42 3.14 -2.62 8.99
C GLU A 42 3.19 -2.39 10.49
N ARG A 43 2.75 -1.22 10.96
CA ARG A 43 2.67 -0.92 12.40
C ARG A 43 1.71 -1.81 13.19
N ARG A 44 0.72 -2.38 12.52
CA ARG A 44 -0.29 -3.26 13.12
C ARG A 44 0.05 -4.74 12.91
N GLU A 45 1.17 -5.02 12.25
CA GLU A 45 1.61 -6.37 11.88
C GLU A 45 0.52 -7.13 11.07
N ASP A 46 -0.30 -6.38 10.34
CA ASP A 46 -1.40 -6.91 9.52
C ASP A 46 -0.87 -7.33 8.15
N CYS A 47 -0.33 -8.55 8.12
CA CYS A 47 0.25 -9.24 6.95
C CYS A 47 -0.69 -9.18 5.73
N GLN A 48 -1.98 -9.44 5.93
CA GLN A 48 -2.97 -9.42 4.85
C GLN A 48 -3.18 -8.02 4.28
N ALA A 49 -3.29 -7.00 5.13
CA ALA A 49 -3.41 -5.62 4.68
C ALA A 49 -2.12 -5.12 4.02
N MET A 50 -0.96 -5.49 4.54
CA MET A 50 0.34 -5.18 3.92
C MET A 50 0.42 -5.74 2.50
N ARG A 51 0.08 -7.02 2.32
CA ARG A 51 0.03 -7.67 1.01
C ARG A 51 -0.92 -6.96 0.05
N PHE A 52 -2.13 -6.63 0.52
CA PHE A 52 -3.10 -5.91 -0.29
C PHE A 52 -2.56 -4.56 -0.77
N PHE A 53 -2.03 -3.73 0.14
CA PHE A 53 -1.53 -2.40 -0.23
C PHE A 53 -0.26 -2.47 -1.08
N ALA A 54 0.61 -3.45 -0.85
CA ALA A 54 1.79 -3.68 -1.67
C ALA A 54 1.42 -4.06 -3.12
N LEU A 55 0.39 -4.90 -3.32
CA LEU A 55 -0.12 -5.21 -4.66
C LEU A 55 -0.70 -3.98 -5.36
N ARG A 56 -1.50 -3.16 -4.65
CA ARG A 56 -2.07 -1.92 -5.21
C ARG A 56 -0.98 -0.91 -5.58
N LEU A 57 0.08 -0.80 -4.78
CA LEU A 57 1.25 0.02 -5.09
C LEU A 57 1.99 -0.48 -6.33
N SER A 58 2.20 -1.80 -6.43
CA SER A 58 2.79 -2.42 -7.61
C SER A 58 2.02 -2.06 -8.89
N ASP A 59 0.69 -2.20 -8.86
CA ASP A 59 -0.16 -1.84 -10.01
C ASP A 59 -0.07 -0.37 -10.36
N CYS A 60 -0.11 0.53 -9.37
CA CYS A 60 0.01 1.97 -9.63
C CYS A 60 1.36 2.33 -10.27
N TYR A 61 2.46 1.74 -9.80
CA TYR A 61 3.78 1.94 -10.40
C TYR A 61 3.88 1.36 -11.81
N ARG A 62 3.25 0.22 -12.06
CA ARG A 62 3.17 -0.38 -13.41
C ARG A 62 2.44 0.54 -14.39
N GLN A 63 1.30 1.12 -13.98
CA GLN A 63 0.55 2.06 -14.82
C GLN A 63 1.34 3.34 -15.11
N MET A 64 2.24 3.75 -14.21
CA MET A 64 3.14 4.88 -14.43
C MET A 64 4.40 4.52 -15.26
N GLY A 65 4.55 3.27 -15.71
CA GLY A 65 5.75 2.80 -16.44
C GLY A 65 6.98 2.56 -15.56
N LEU A 66 6.84 2.61 -14.24
CA LEU A 66 7.92 2.45 -13.26
C LEU A 66 8.08 0.97 -12.86
N MET A 67 8.48 0.12 -13.81
CA MET A 67 8.47 -1.34 -13.66
C MET A 67 9.37 -1.87 -12.54
N ASP A 68 10.54 -1.27 -12.31
CA ASP A 68 11.43 -1.67 -11.21
C ASP A 68 10.77 -1.47 -9.84
N LYS A 69 10.07 -0.34 -9.66
CA LYS A 69 9.32 -0.09 -8.43
C LYS A 69 8.12 -1.02 -8.30
N ALA A 70 7.42 -1.27 -9.40
CA ALA A 70 6.31 -2.21 -9.41
C ALA A 70 6.76 -3.60 -8.93
N ARG A 71 7.90 -4.09 -9.45
CA ARG A 71 8.48 -5.37 -9.03
C ARG A 71 8.84 -5.39 -7.55
N GLN A 72 9.50 -4.35 -7.02
CA GLN A 72 9.85 -4.28 -5.60
C GLN A 72 8.63 -4.42 -4.68
N PHE A 73 7.53 -3.75 -5.00
CA PHE A 73 6.30 -3.86 -4.21
C PHE A 73 5.56 -5.19 -4.44
N ARG A 74 5.70 -5.79 -5.62
CA ARG A 74 5.19 -7.14 -5.88
C ARG A 74 5.93 -8.18 -5.05
N ASP A 75 7.27 -8.10 -5.00
CA ASP A 75 8.10 -9.00 -4.20
C ASP A 75 7.81 -8.83 -2.71
N LEU A 76 7.57 -7.61 -2.25
CA LEU A 76 7.12 -7.35 -0.86
C LEU A 76 5.80 -8.06 -0.54
N ALA A 77 4.83 -8.02 -1.48
CA ALA A 77 3.55 -8.70 -1.31
C ALA A 77 3.67 -10.24 -1.30
N ASP A 78 4.69 -10.79 -1.96
CA ASP A 78 4.96 -12.22 -2.01
C ASP A 78 5.78 -12.71 -0.79
N CYS A 79 6.77 -11.92 -0.32
CA CYS A 79 7.64 -12.29 0.81
C CYS A 79 6.89 -12.47 2.14
N ASP A 80 5.82 -11.72 2.37
CA ASP A 80 4.96 -11.89 3.55
C ASP A 80 4.27 -13.28 3.58
N THR A 81 4.12 -13.93 2.41
CA THR A 81 3.59 -15.29 2.31
C THR A 81 4.68 -16.37 2.56
N GLY A 82 5.96 -15.99 2.64
CA GLY A 82 7.12 -16.89 2.66
C GLY A 82 7.56 -17.45 4.02
N LEU A 83 6.84 -17.16 5.11
CA LEU A 83 7.18 -17.66 6.47
C LEU A 83 6.54 -19.02 6.82
N ILE A 84 6.05 -19.75 5.82
CA ILE A 84 5.54 -21.12 5.98
C ILE A 84 6.02 -21.98 4.80
N SER A 85 7.24 -22.52 4.89
CA SER A 85 7.69 -23.69 4.14
C SER A 85 8.67 -24.49 4.99
#